data_AF-A0A4R7D148-F1
#
_entry.id   AF-A0A4R7D148-F1
#
_cell.length_a   1.000
_cell.length_b   1.000
_cell.length_c   1.000
_cell.angle_alpha   90.00
_cell.angle_beta   90.00
_cell.angle_gamma   90.00
#
_symmetry.space_group_name_H-M   'P 1'
#
loop_
_entity.id
_entity.type
_entity.pdbx_description
1 polymer ?
#
loop_
_entity_poly.entity_id
_entity_poly.type
_entity_poly.pdbx_seq_one_letter_code
_entity_poly.pdbx_strand_id
1 'polypeptide(L)'
;MAEAKSTINFREITDFLNHIHPISTEATKFLIQHCNYFHVKKGKFLRSPIDNTETLYFIVKGLVRGFIKEEGDEITTWLNEENNIVGSVRNLGLAIETEEYIQALEDTTLIGIQQTALNEMYDTYYEANIIGRKILERYYRDADERAFLCRLPSAEKRYRRFLVTRSSLLRRVKLKYIASYLNMKLETLCRIKVKVERP
;
A
#
# COMPACT_ATOMS: atom_id res chain seq x y z
N MET A 1 -8.83 -12.89 -19.13
CA MET A 1 -10.25 -13.08 -19.51
C MET A 1 -11.09 -12.47 -18.40
N ALA A 2 -11.83 -11.40 -18.71
CA ALA A 2 -12.67 -10.70 -17.76
C ALA A 2 -13.96 -11.51 -17.52
N GLU A 3 -14.14 -12.05 -16.32
CA GLU A 3 -15.40 -12.67 -15.93
C GLU A 3 -16.51 -11.60 -15.85
N ALA A 4 -17.73 -12.01 -16.20
CA ALA A 4 -18.90 -11.17 -16.38
C ALA A 4 -19.16 -10.26 -15.17
N LYS A 5 -19.13 -8.93 -15.41
CA LYS A 5 -19.32 -7.86 -14.41
C LYS A 5 -20.70 -7.81 -13.72
N SER A 6 -21.63 -8.73 -13.99
CA SER A 6 -23.03 -8.56 -13.55
C SER A 6 -23.38 -9.20 -12.19
N THR A 7 -22.43 -9.77 -11.45
CA THR A 7 -22.71 -10.38 -10.13
C THR A 7 -21.64 -10.08 -9.07
N ILE A 8 -20.58 -9.35 -9.43
CA ILE A 8 -19.50 -9.03 -8.50
C ILE A 8 -19.87 -7.76 -7.74
N ASN A 9 -20.18 -7.92 -6.45
CA ASN A 9 -20.42 -6.82 -5.53
C ASN A 9 -19.11 -6.47 -4.81
N PHE A 10 -18.50 -5.33 -5.14
CA PHE A 10 -17.25 -4.85 -4.55
C PHE A 10 -17.46 -4.27 -3.14
N ARG A 11 -18.06 -5.06 -2.24
CA ARG A 11 -18.51 -4.58 -0.93
C ARG A 11 -17.37 -4.05 -0.06
N GLU A 12 -16.19 -4.68 -0.13
CA GLU A 12 -15.06 -4.33 0.73
C GLU A 12 -14.57 -2.90 0.47
N ILE A 13 -14.50 -2.48 -0.80
CA ILE A 13 -14.12 -1.10 -1.13
C ILE A 13 -15.28 -0.13 -0.86
N THR A 14 -16.53 -0.49 -1.16
CA THR A 14 -17.66 0.42 -0.90
C THR A 14 -17.86 0.69 0.59
N ASP A 15 -17.71 -0.33 1.43
CA ASP A 15 -17.84 -0.21 2.88
C ASP A 15 -16.66 0.60 3.46
N PHE A 16 -15.44 0.34 2.96
CA PHE A 16 -14.26 1.13 3.30
C PHE A 16 -14.44 2.63 2.98
N LEU A 17 -14.92 2.95 1.78
CA LEU A 17 -15.15 4.34 1.37
C LEU A 17 -16.25 5.00 2.22
N ASN A 18 -17.37 4.31 2.46
CA ASN A 18 -18.46 4.79 3.32
C ASN A 18 -18.01 5.08 4.76
N HIS A 19 -17.06 4.30 5.30
CA HIS A 19 -16.49 4.55 6.62
C HIS A 19 -15.65 5.84 6.66
N ILE A 20 -15.15 6.32 5.52
CA ILE A 20 -14.39 7.57 5.41
C ILE A 20 -15.34 8.77 5.24
N HIS A 21 -16.29 8.63 4.32
CA HIS A 21 -17.37 9.57 4.05
C HIS A 21 -18.47 8.86 3.25
N PRO A 22 -19.77 9.12 3.51
CA PRO A 22 -20.85 8.54 2.72
C PRO A 22 -20.66 8.76 1.21
N ILE A 23 -20.82 7.70 0.42
CA ILE A 23 -20.76 7.75 -1.05
C ILE A 23 -22.17 7.58 -1.64
N SER A 24 -22.51 8.38 -2.65
CA SER A 24 -23.83 8.29 -3.29
C SER A 24 -24.04 6.96 -4.02
N THR A 25 -25.29 6.63 -4.30
CA THR A 25 -25.66 5.44 -5.09
C THR A 25 -25.06 5.51 -6.49
N GLU A 26 -25.07 6.70 -7.09
CA GLU A 26 -24.54 6.98 -8.42
C GLU A 26 -23.01 6.76 -8.47
N ALA A 27 -22.28 7.35 -7.52
CA ALA A 27 -20.83 7.18 -7.41
C ALA A 27 -20.46 5.72 -7.10
N THR A 28 -21.24 5.03 -6.25
CA THR A 28 -21.06 3.60 -5.95
C THR A 28 -21.24 2.75 -7.21
N LYS A 29 -22.28 3.01 -8.00
CA LYS A 29 -22.53 2.30 -9.26
C LYS A 29 -21.39 2.53 -10.26
N PHE A 30 -20.93 3.77 -10.38
CA PHE A 30 -19.77 4.11 -11.23
C PHE A 30 -18.52 3.34 -10.81
N LEU A 31 -18.20 3.35 -9.51
CA LEU A 31 -17.06 2.64 -8.94
C LEU A 31 -17.12 1.14 -9.29
N ILE A 32 -18.26 0.49 -9.03
CA ILE A 32 -18.46 -0.94 -9.29
C ILE A 32 -18.26 -1.28 -10.78
N GLN A 33 -18.66 -0.40 -11.70
CA GLN A 33 -18.48 -0.62 -13.14
C GLN A 33 -17.02 -0.53 -13.59
N HIS A 34 -16.18 0.21 -12.86
CA HIS A 34 -14.79 0.48 -13.21
C HIS A 34 -13.77 -0.31 -12.37
N CYS A 35 -14.23 -1.01 -11.34
CA CYS A 35 -13.40 -1.90 -10.54
C CYS A 35 -13.30 -3.31 -11.12
N ASN A 36 -12.17 -3.98 -10.85
CA ASN A 36 -12.00 -5.42 -11.09
C ASN A 36 -11.23 -6.05 -9.92
N TYR A 37 -11.49 -7.32 -9.61
CA TYR A 37 -10.65 -8.08 -8.69
C TYR A 37 -9.35 -8.52 -9.37
N PHE A 38 -8.27 -8.52 -8.58
CA PHE A 38 -6.98 -9.05 -8.97
C PHE A 38 -6.49 -10.00 -7.89
N HIS A 39 -5.90 -11.12 -8.32
CA HIS A 39 -5.26 -12.09 -7.42
C HIS A 39 -3.79 -12.20 -7.79
N VAL A 40 -2.93 -11.87 -6.83
CA VAL A 40 -1.48 -11.86 -7.03
C VAL A 40 -0.85 -12.86 -6.07
N LYS A 41 -0.15 -13.85 -6.63
CA LYS A 41 0.54 -14.86 -5.84
C LYS A 41 1.72 -14.27 -5.09
N LYS A 42 2.02 -14.83 -3.92
CA LYS A 42 3.19 -14.49 -3.13
C LYS A 42 4.47 -14.40 -3.97
N GLY A 43 5.18 -13.30 -3.83
CA GLY A 43 6.44 -13.03 -4.53
C GLY A 43 6.28 -12.47 -5.95
N LYS A 44 5.06 -12.40 -6.50
CA LYS A 44 4.79 -11.77 -7.80
C LYS A 44 4.65 -10.26 -7.67
N PHE A 45 4.98 -9.57 -8.76
CA PHE A 45 4.87 -8.13 -8.85
C PHE A 45 3.43 -7.71 -9.19
N LEU A 46 2.94 -6.69 -8.49
CA LEU A 46 1.76 -5.93 -8.89
C LEU A 46 2.15 -4.90 -9.96
N ARG A 47 3.35 -4.33 -9.82
CA ARG A 47 3.91 -3.32 -10.72
C ARG A 47 5.44 -3.42 -10.72
N SER A 48 6.04 -3.07 -11.84
CA SER A 48 7.48 -2.83 -11.98
C SER A 48 7.73 -1.51 -12.72
N PRO A 49 8.96 -0.96 -12.72
CA PRO A 49 9.27 0.30 -13.42
C PRO A 49 8.90 0.32 -14.90
N ILE A 50 8.94 -0.82 -15.58
CA ILE A 50 8.59 -0.96 -17.00
C ILE A 50 7.07 -1.00 -17.27
N ASP A 51 6.27 -1.02 -16.20
CA ASP A 51 4.82 -1.09 -16.30
C ASP A 51 4.23 0.32 -16.32
N ASN A 52 3.64 0.66 -17.46
CA ASN A 52 2.99 1.95 -17.71
C ASN A 52 1.52 1.98 -17.29
N THR A 53 0.99 0.90 -16.69
CA THR A 53 -0.40 0.88 -16.24
C THR A 53 -0.58 1.68 -14.96
N GLU A 54 -1.43 2.70 -15.05
CA GLU A 54 -1.80 3.58 -13.95
C GLU A 54 -3.05 3.03 -13.24
N THR A 55 -2.86 1.98 -12.44
CA THR A 55 -3.92 1.37 -11.63
C THR A 55 -3.65 1.59 -10.15
N LEU A 56 -4.68 2.00 -9.41
CA LEU A 56 -4.71 2.00 -7.95
C LEU A 56 -5.42 0.75 -7.46
N TYR A 57 -4.89 0.15 -6.40
CA TYR A 57 -5.36 -1.12 -5.87
C TYR A 57 -5.75 -0.98 -4.40
N PHE A 58 -6.99 -1.29 -4.06
CA PHE A 58 -7.42 -1.50 -2.69
C PHE A 58 -7.08 -2.93 -2.24
N ILE A 59 -6.38 -3.08 -1.12
CA ILE A 59 -6.00 -4.39 -0.57
C ILE A 59 -7.17 -4.95 0.23
N VAL A 60 -7.85 -5.94 -0.34
CA VAL A 60 -8.93 -6.68 0.33
C VAL A 60 -8.35 -7.66 1.33
N LYS A 61 -7.33 -8.41 0.91
CA LYS A 61 -6.64 -9.40 1.72
C LYS A 61 -5.21 -9.52 1.25
N GLY A 62 -4.26 -9.59 2.16
CA GLY A 62 -2.86 -9.80 1.83
C GLY A 62 -1.97 -8.67 2.30
N LEU A 63 -0.72 -8.72 1.84
CA LEU A 63 0.31 -7.77 2.21
C LEU A 63 1.22 -7.50 1.02
N VAL A 64 1.54 -6.24 0.80
CA VAL A 64 2.38 -5.77 -0.29
C VAL A 64 3.49 -4.87 0.23
N ARG A 65 4.59 -4.82 -0.51
CA ARG A 65 5.67 -3.87 -0.29
C ARG A 65 5.94 -3.03 -1.53
N GLY A 66 6.32 -1.79 -1.30
CA GLY A 66 7.07 -0.98 -2.25
C GLY A 66 8.56 -1.09 -1.97
N PHE A 67 9.36 -1.18 -3.02
CA PHE A 67 10.81 -1.14 -2.89
C PHE A 67 11.49 -0.60 -4.14
N ILE A 68 12.69 -0.08 -3.98
CA ILE A 68 13.59 0.27 -5.09
C ILE A 68 14.80 -0.68 -5.09
N LYS A 69 15.53 -0.72 -6.20
CA LYS A 69 16.78 -1.47 -6.32
C LYS A 69 17.93 -0.48 -6.44
N GLU A 70 18.91 -0.58 -5.56
CA GLU A 70 20.12 0.23 -5.56
C GLU A 70 21.32 -0.72 -5.51
N GLU A 71 22.23 -0.67 -6.50
CA GLU A 71 23.43 -1.53 -6.57
C GLU A 71 23.16 -3.06 -6.40
N GLY A 72 21.95 -3.51 -6.74
CA GLY A 72 21.52 -4.90 -6.59
C GLY A 72 20.82 -5.22 -5.26
N ASP A 73 20.85 -4.31 -4.28
CA ASP A 73 20.12 -4.41 -3.03
C ASP A 73 18.70 -3.87 -3.14
N GLU A 74 17.76 -4.53 -2.45
CA GLU A 74 16.37 -4.10 -2.36
C GLU A 74 16.13 -3.22 -1.13
N ILE A 75 15.78 -1.95 -1.36
CA ILE A 75 15.43 -0.99 -0.32
C ILE A 75 13.92 -0.90 -0.21
N THR A 76 13.36 -1.44 0.88
CA THR A 76 11.91 -1.43 1.13
C THR A 76 11.47 -0.04 1.56
N THR A 77 10.63 0.60 0.76
CA THR A 77 10.17 1.98 0.94
C THR A 77 8.88 2.07 1.75
N TRP A 78 8.01 1.05 1.66
CA TRP A 78 6.77 0.97 2.44
C TRP A 78 6.21 -0.46 2.51
N LEU A 79 5.36 -0.72 3.50
CA LEU A 79 4.69 -2.00 3.76
C LEU A 79 3.22 -1.73 4.06
N ASN A 80 2.30 -2.28 3.25
CA ASN A 80 0.86 -2.09 3.41
C ASN A 80 0.13 -3.43 3.41
N GLU A 81 -0.83 -3.55 4.32
CA GLU A 81 -1.70 -4.70 4.49
C GLU A 81 -3.16 -4.30 4.17
N GLU A 82 -4.14 -5.09 4.59
CA GLU A 82 -5.55 -4.87 4.29
C GLU A 82 -6.05 -3.45 4.61
N ASN A 83 -7.08 -3.01 3.89
CA ASN A 83 -7.70 -1.69 4.02
C ASN A 83 -6.78 -0.51 3.67
N ASN A 84 -5.77 -0.74 2.84
CA ASN A 84 -4.91 0.30 2.26
C ASN A 84 -5.04 0.33 0.74
N ILE A 85 -4.82 1.51 0.14
CA ILE A 85 -4.81 1.73 -1.32
C ILE A 85 -3.38 1.88 -1.83
N VAL A 86 -2.91 1.00 -2.69
CA VAL A 86 -1.54 1.02 -3.19
C VAL A 86 -1.50 1.29 -4.68
N GLY A 87 -0.42 1.91 -5.13
CA GLY A 87 -0.16 2.27 -6.52
C GLY A 87 1.13 3.06 -6.59
N SER A 88 1.38 3.73 -7.71
CA SER A 88 2.57 4.58 -7.86
C SER A 88 2.40 5.90 -7.09
N VAL A 89 2.51 5.83 -5.75
CA VAL A 89 2.28 7.01 -4.87
C VAL A 89 3.34 8.09 -5.10
N ARG A 90 4.60 7.71 -5.44
CA ARG A 90 5.69 8.67 -5.64
C ARG A 90 5.44 9.64 -6.79
N ASN A 91 4.79 9.17 -7.85
CA ASN A 91 4.56 9.94 -9.07
C ASN A 91 3.06 10.16 -9.31
N LEU A 92 2.22 10.07 -8.28
CA LEU A 92 0.79 10.26 -8.44
C LEU A 92 0.52 11.68 -8.96
N GLY A 93 -0.11 11.78 -10.14
CA GLY A 93 -0.35 13.06 -10.82
C GLY A 93 0.86 13.64 -11.56
N LEU A 94 1.97 12.90 -11.66
CA LEU A 94 3.17 13.28 -12.41
C LEU A 94 3.39 12.32 -13.58
N ALA A 95 3.65 12.86 -14.77
CA ALA A 95 4.00 12.08 -15.96
C ALA A 95 5.49 11.67 -15.94
N ILE A 96 5.91 10.98 -14.88
CA ILE A 96 7.30 10.57 -14.66
C ILE A 96 7.34 9.05 -14.39
N GLU A 97 8.32 8.37 -14.97
CA GLU A 97 8.58 6.96 -14.71
C GLU A 97 8.91 6.71 -13.23
N THR A 98 8.43 5.58 -12.69
CA THR A 98 8.67 5.20 -11.30
C THR A 98 9.76 4.14 -11.23
N GLU A 99 10.74 4.33 -10.35
CA GLU A 99 11.75 3.33 -10.03
C GLU A 99 11.24 2.26 -9.04
N GLU A 100 10.00 2.45 -8.54
CA GLU A 100 9.42 1.61 -7.50
C GLU A 100 8.82 0.33 -8.06
N TYR A 101 9.20 -0.78 -7.43
CA TYR A 101 8.58 -2.09 -7.59
C TYR A 101 7.51 -2.28 -6.52
N ILE A 102 6.38 -2.87 -6.90
CA ILE A 102 5.34 -3.27 -5.96
C ILE A 102 5.21 -4.79 -6.01
N GLN A 103 5.37 -5.45 -4.87
CA GLN A 103 5.38 -6.91 -4.77
C GLN A 103 4.47 -7.42 -3.66
N ALA A 104 3.73 -8.49 -3.97
CA ALA A 104 2.96 -9.24 -2.98
C ALA A 104 3.90 -10.06 -2.08
N LEU A 105 3.80 -9.89 -0.77
CA LEU A 105 4.58 -10.65 0.23
C LEU A 105 3.88 -11.92 0.71
N GLU A 106 2.59 -12.05 0.40
CA GLU A 106 1.74 -13.22 0.56
C GLU A 106 0.75 -13.31 -0.62
N ASP A 107 -0.13 -14.31 -0.64
CA ASP A 107 -1.19 -14.34 -1.65
C ASP A 107 -2.16 -13.18 -1.38
N THR A 108 -2.29 -12.27 -2.34
CA THR A 108 -2.98 -10.99 -2.16
C THR A 108 -4.17 -10.89 -3.11
N THR A 109 -5.32 -10.49 -2.57
CA THR A 109 -6.53 -10.12 -3.32
C THR A 109 -6.69 -8.61 -3.27
N LEU A 110 -6.90 -8.01 -4.44
CA LEU A 110 -6.97 -6.57 -4.63
C LEU A 110 -8.23 -6.22 -5.42
N ILE A 111 -8.73 -5.00 -5.23
CA ILE A 111 -9.69 -4.36 -6.14
C ILE A 111 -8.95 -3.23 -6.84
N GLY A 112 -8.79 -3.33 -8.16
CA GLY A 112 -8.10 -2.33 -8.96
C GLY A 112 -9.06 -1.37 -9.66
N ILE A 113 -8.70 -0.09 -9.70
CA ILE A 113 -9.36 0.97 -10.48
C ILE A 113 -8.31 1.70 -11.33
N GLN A 114 -8.64 1.94 -12.60
CA GLN A 114 -7.78 2.72 -13.50
C GLN A 114 -7.77 4.19 -13.07
N GLN A 115 -6.62 4.86 -13.18
CA GLN A 115 -6.47 6.27 -12.81
C GLN A 115 -7.40 7.18 -13.61
N THR A 116 -7.69 6.86 -14.88
CA THR A 116 -8.67 7.60 -15.70
C THR A 116 -10.07 7.58 -15.10
N ALA A 117 -10.55 6.41 -14.66
CA ALA A 117 -11.85 6.28 -13.99
C ALA A 117 -11.87 6.97 -12.63
N LEU A 118 -10.74 6.94 -11.90
CA LEU A 118 -10.64 7.66 -10.63
C LEU A 118 -10.69 9.19 -10.82
N ASN A 119 -10.03 9.71 -11.86
CA ASN A 119 -10.09 11.12 -12.20
C ASN A 119 -11.53 11.53 -12.57
N GLU A 120 -12.22 10.73 -13.37
CA GLU A 120 -13.64 10.96 -13.69
C GLU A 120 -14.52 10.97 -12.42
N MET A 121 -14.23 10.09 -11.45
CA MET A 121 -14.93 10.14 -10.16
C MET A 121 -14.69 11.46 -9.43
N TYR A 122 -13.46 11.98 -9.42
CA TYR A 122 -13.14 13.26 -8.79
C TYR A 122 -13.80 14.44 -9.51
N ASP A 123 -13.90 14.41 -10.83
CA ASP A 123 -14.53 15.48 -11.59
C ASP A 123 -16.06 15.48 -11.46
N THR A 124 -16.65 14.31 -11.24
CA THR A 124 -18.12 14.12 -11.28
C THR A 124 -18.77 14.12 -9.90
N TYR A 125 -18.12 13.53 -8.89
CA TYR A 125 -18.72 13.29 -7.58
C TYR A 125 -17.96 14.03 -6.48
N TYR A 126 -18.63 15.00 -5.82
CA TYR A 126 -17.98 15.85 -4.82
C TYR A 126 -17.44 15.04 -3.62
N GLU A 127 -18.15 13.97 -3.23
CA GLU A 127 -17.74 13.10 -2.14
C GLU A 127 -16.44 12.36 -2.44
N ALA A 128 -16.13 12.09 -3.72
CA ALA A 128 -14.90 11.42 -4.12
C ALA A 128 -13.68 12.29 -3.76
N ASN A 129 -13.77 13.61 -3.92
CA ASN A 129 -12.71 14.53 -3.49
C ASN A 129 -12.52 14.52 -1.96
N ILE A 130 -13.61 14.44 -1.18
CA ILE A 130 -13.54 14.37 0.28
C ILE A 130 -12.85 13.08 0.71
N ILE A 131 -13.24 11.96 0.11
CA ILE A 131 -12.68 10.64 0.39
C ILE A 131 -11.21 10.60 -0.01
N GLY A 132 -10.88 11.03 -1.24
CA GLY A 132 -9.52 11.14 -1.75
C GLY A 132 -8.61 11.97 -0.85
N ARG A 133 -9.06 13.15 -0.40
CA ARG A 133 -8.33 13.99 0.56
C ARG A 133 -8.07 13.27 1.88
N LYS A 134 -9.08 12.64 2.48
CA LYS A 134 -8.93 11.91 3.76
C LYS A 134 -7.99 10.71 3.63
N ILE A 135 -7.99 10.05 2.48
CA ILE A 135 -7.03 8.98 2.16
C ILE A 135 -5.62 9.58 2.07
N LEU A 136 -5.43 10.66 1.32
CA LEU A 136 -4.14 11.36 1.21
C LEU A 136 -3.61 11.84 2.57
N GLU A 137 -4.47 12.34 3.46
CA GLU A 137 -4.08 12.70 4.84
C GLU A 137 -3.53 11.50 5.62
N ARG A 138 -4.12 10.31 5.46
CA ARG A 138 -3.59 9.06 6.05
C ARG A 138 -2.24 8.73 5.44
N TYR A 139 -2.11 8.76 4.11
CA TYR A 139 -0.84 8.51 3.41
C TYR A 139 0.27 9.48 3.82
N TYR A 140 -0.06 10.75 4.00
CA TYR A 140 0.88 11.77 4.43
C TYR A 140 1.40 11.50 5.84
N ARG A 141 0.53 11.13 6.79
CA ARG A 141 0.96 10.73 8.14
C ARG A 141 1.88 9.50 8.10
N ASP A 142 1.54 8.51 7.28
CA ASP A 142 2.35 7.32 7.10
C ASP A 142 3.71 7.64 6.47
N ALA A 143 3.76 8.57 5.51
CA ALA A 143 5.00 9.04 4.89
C ALA A 143 5.86 9.83 5.88
N ASP A 144 5.27 10.69 6.70
CA ASP A 144 5.98 11.43 7.73
C ASP A 144 6.55 10.49 8.81
N GLU A 145 5.80 9.47 9.25
CA GLU A 145 6.30 8.45 10.17
C GLU A 145 7.51 7.70 9.58
N ARG A 146 7.49 7.37 8.28
CA ARG A 146 8.66 6.76 7.61
C ARG A 146 9.86 7.72 7.57
N ALA A 147 9.63 8.99 7.25
CA ALA A 147 10.67 10.00 7.24
C ALA A 147 11.26 10.21 8.65
N PHE A 148 10.42 10.19 9.68
CA PHE A 148 10.82 10.25 11.09
C PHE A 148 11.66 9.04 11.48
N LEU A 149 11.23 7.82 11.12
CA LEU A 149 12.00 6.59 11.35
C LEU A 149 13.40 6.69 10.72
N CYS A 150 13.53 7.15 9.47
CA CYS A 150 14.82 7.32 8.82
C CYS A 150 15.75 8.34 9.53
N ARG A 151 15.18 9.37 10.17
CA ARG A 151 15.93 10.40 10.91
C ARG A 151 16.34 9.97 12.32
N LEU A 152 15.69 8.96 12.90
CA LEU A 152 16.06 8.45 14.22
C LEU A 152 17.45 7.79 14.17
N PRO A 153 18.46 8.27 14.92
CA PRO A 153 19.82 7.75 14.80
C PRO A 153 19.96 6.34 15.39
N SER A 154 19.22 6.04 16.46
CA SER A 154 19.29 4.74 17.14
C SER A 154 18.42 3.69 16.46
N ALA A 155 19.06 2.62 15.98
CA ALA A 155 18.37 1.45 15.44
C ALA A 155 17.41 0.80 16.46
N GLU A 156 17.76 0.81 17.75
CA GLU A 156 16.87 0.30 18.80
C GLU A 156 15.62 1.16 18.94
N LYS A 157 15.76 2.50 18.89
CA LYS A 157 14.60 3.41 18.90
C LYS A 157 13.70 3.19 17.69
N ARG A 158 14.28 3.00 16.49
CA ARG A 158 13.51 2.66 15.28
C ARG A 158 12.71 1.37 15.45
N TYR A 159 13.33 0.32 16.00
CA TYR A 159 12.65 -0.95 16.25
C TYR A 159 11.54 -0.82 17.31
N ARG A 160 11.79 -0.13 18.43
CA ARG A 160 10.75 0.11 19.46
C ARG A 160 9.57 0.90 18.91
N ARG A 161 9.83 1.92 18.07
CA ARG A 161 8.77 2.67 17.39
C ARG A 161 7.95 1.75 16.48
N PHE A 162 8.60 0.88 15.71
CA PHE A 162 7.94 -0.11 14.86
C PHE A 162 7.05 -1.09 15.63
N LEU A 163 7.47 -1.53 16.82
CA LEU A 163 6.65 -2.38 17.69
C LEU A 163 5.34 -1.69 18.12
N VAL A 164 5.40 -0.38 18.36
CA VAL A 164 4.23 0.41 18.76
C VAL A 164 3.32 0.69 17.57
N THR A 165 3.88 0.98 16.40
CA THR A 165 3.10 1.45 15.24
C THR A 165 2.67 0.37 14.27
N ARG A 166 3.46 -0.71 14.10
CA ARG A 166 3.26 -1.74 13.06
C ARG A 166 3.65 -3.15 13.52
N SER A 167 3.40 -3.52 14.78
CA SER A 167 3.75 -4.85 15.33
C SER A 167 3.05 -6.02 14.63
N SER A 168 1.88 -5.82 14.03
CA SER A 168 1.16 -6.83 13.23
C SER A 168 2.06 -7.44 12.14
N LEU A 169 2.91 -6.61 11.52
CA LEU A 169 3.76 -7.00 10.40
C LEU A 169 4.90 -7.95 10.81
N LEU A 170 5.30 -8.00 12.08
CA LEU A 170 6.40 -8.87 12.53
C LEU A 170 6.14 -10.36 12.27
N ARG A 171 4.88 -10.78 12.33
CA ARG A 171 4.48 -12.18 12.13
C ARG A 171 4.25 -12.53 10.66
N ARG A 172 4.09 -11.54 9.79
CA ARG A 172 3.71 -11.71 8.38
C ARG A 172 4.88 -11.44 7.42
N VAL A 173 5.76 -10.49 7.78
CA VAL A 173 6.82 -10.00 6.91
C VAL A 173 8.16 -10.64 7.27
N LYS A 174 8.92 -11.08 6.26
CA LYS A 174 10.28 -11.58 6.47
C LYS A 174 11.14 -10.49 7.10
N LEU A 175 11.91 -10.85 8.13
CA LEU A 175 12.70 -9.90 8.92
C LEU A 175 13.66 -9.05 8.07
N LYS A 176 14.17 -9.58 6.95
CA LYS A 176 15.01 -8.82 6.01
C LYS A 176 14.30 -7.59 5.41
N TYR A 177 13.00 -7.68 5.14
CA TYR A 177 12.23 -6.55 4.59
C TYR A 177 11.90 -5.54 5.69
N ILE A 178 11.69 -5.99 6.92
CA ILE A 178 11.52 -5.12 8.09
C ILE A 178 12.84 -4.37 8.39
N ALA A 179 13.99 -5.05 8.33
CA ALA A 179 15.29 -4.43 8.52
C ALA A 179 15.55 -3.33 7.48
N SER A 180 15.29 -3.65 6.20
CA SER A 180 15.36 -2.70 5.09
C SER A 180 14.42 -1.50 5.30
N TYR A 181 13.15 -1.74 5.65
CA TYR A 181 12.16 -0.69 5.97
C TYR A 181 12.60 0.21 7.15
N LEU A 182 13.26 -0.36 8.16
CA LEU A 182 13.79 0.39 9.31
C LEU A 182 15.18 0.97 9.06
N ASN A 183 15.66 0.97 7.81
CA ASN A 183 16.97 1.46 7.42
C ASN A 183 18.10 0.90 8.31
N MET A 184 18.20 -0.44 8.39
CA MET A 184 19.26 -1.14 9.11
C MET A 184 19.56 -2.50 8.49
N LYS A 185 20.77 -3.03 8.75
CA LYS A 185 21.13 -4.39 8.37
C LYS A 185 20.31 -5.44 9.11
N LEU A 186 20.08 -6.60 8.49
CA LEU A 186 19.32 -7.70 9.08
C LEU A 186 19.94 -8.16 10.41
N GLU A 187 21.27 -8.28 10.47
CA GLU A 187 22.02 -8.69 11.65
C GLU A 187 21.79 -7.73 12.82
N THR A 188 21.75 -6.43 12.52
CA THR A 188 21.44 -5.37 13.49
C THR A 188 20.05 -5.56 14.08
N LEU A 189 19.05 -5.79 13.23
CA LEU A 189 17.67 -6.03 13.67
C LEU A 189 17.56 -7.31 14.52
N CYS A 190 18.19 -8.41 14.10
CA CYS A 190 18.23 -9.66 14.87
C CYS A 190 18.77 -9.45 16.28
N ARG A 191 19.92 -8.76 16.42
CA ARG A 191 20.54 -8.46 17.71
C ARG A 191 19.64 -7.59 18.60
N ILE A 192 19.03 -6.56 18.03
CA ILE A 192 18.13 -5.65 18.77
C ILE A 192 16.88 -6.40 19.23
N LYS A 193 16.28 -7.22 18.36
CA LYS A 193 15.10 -8.02 18.69
C LYS A 193 15.34 -8.89 19.92
N VAL A 194 16.45 -9.63 19.96
CA VAL A 194 16.83 -10.44 21.13
C VAL A 194 17.02 -9.58 22.38
N LYS A 195 17.64 -8.40 22.27
CA LYS A 195 17.85 -7.50 23.40
C LYS A 195 16.53 -6.94 23.95
N VAL A 196 15.57 -6.61 23.08
CA VAL A 196 14.30 -5.99 23.44
C VAL A 196 13.28 -7.02 23.97
N GLU A 197 13.36 -8.27 23.50
CA GLU A 197 12.46 -9.36 23.91
C GLU A 197 12.96 -10.18 25.10
N ARG A 198 14.20 -9.93 25.56
CA ARG A 198 14.67 -10.52 26.81
C ARG A 198 13.96 -9.84 27.99
N PRO A 199 13.33 -10.61 28.89
CA PRO A 199 12.69 -10.08 30.10
C PRO A 199 13.69 -9.42 31.04
#